data_AF-A0A946FFZ2-F1
#
_entry.id   AF-A0A946FFZ2-F1
#
_cell.length_a   1.000
_cell.length_b   1.000
_cell.length_c   1.000
_cell.angle_alpha   90.00
_cell.angle_beta   90.00
_cell.angle_gamma   90.00
#
_symmetry.space_group_name_H-M   'P 1'
#
loop_
_entity.id
_entity.type
_entity.pdbx_description
1 polymer ?
#
loop_
_entity_poly.entity_id
_entity_poly.type
_entity_poly.pdbx_seq_one_letter_code
_entity_poly.pdbx_strand_id
1 'polypeptide(L)'
;MVIRAKWSLHLTLVACVAIGAAEASEWQVVQDSSAVRFIGVQEGSAFRGRFENFSAMIDFDPENPTAGKIVGVVKTESAESGDAERDATLMEEDWFNPDNHPESRFESERVEQMDDGTFAAHGQLTIVGVSQPVTMTFEFEVEETTAHFSGSFDIKRLEFGVGWDATNWIDDEVGVQIELDLQQ
;
A
#
# COMPACT_ATOMS: atom_id res chain seq x y z
N MET A 1 -77.65 9.77 -30.03
CA MET A 1 -76.53 10.56 -29.48
C MET A 1 -75.80 9.70 -28.45
N VAL A 2 -74.73 8.99 -28.84
CA VAL A 2 -73.73 8.42 -27.92
C VAL A 2 -72.38 8.40 -28.65
N ILE A 3 -71.41 9.12 -28.10
CA ILE A 3 -70.05 9.30 -28.59
C ILE A 3 -69.20 8.13 -28.08
N ARG A 4 -68.43 7.45 -28.95
CA ARG A 4 -67.39 6.49 -28.54
C ARG A 4 -66.02 7.09 -28.79
N ALA A 5 -65.32 7.46 -27.71
CA ALA A 5 -63.96 7.96 -27.75
C ALA A 5 -62.96 6.82 -28.02
N LYS A 6 -62.06 7.02 -28.98
CA LYS A 6 -60.90 6.15 -29.24
C LYS A 6 -59.73 6.65 -28.39
N TRP A 7 -59.15 5.79 -27.56
CA TRP A 7 -57.95 6.10 -26.79
C TRP A 7 -56.76 5.44 -27.48
N SER A 8 -55.81 6.25 -27.97
CA SER A 8 -54.55 5.78 -28.56
C SER A 8 -53.46 5.78 -27.48
N LEU A 9 -53.04 4.60 -27.05
CA LEU A 9 -51.93 4.43 -26.12
C LEU A 9 -50.61 4.53 -26.90
N HIS A 10 -49.80 5.56 -26.62
CA HIS A 10 -48.44 5.67 -27.16
C HIS A 10 -47.49 5.01 -26.15
N LEU A 11 -46.81 3.94 -26.57
CA LEU A 11 -45.78 3.27 -25.79
C LEU A 11 -44.42 3.90 -26.14
N THR A 12 -43.90 4.78 -25.28
CA THR A 12 -42.55 5.34 -25.42
C THR A 12 -41.54 4.32 -24.92
N LEU A 13 -40.75 3.76 -25.84
CA LEU A 13 -39.62 2.88 -25.53
C LEU A 13 -38.49 3.73 -24.93
N VAL A 14 -38.22 3.57 -23.63
CA VAL A 14 -37.02 4.12 -22.98
C VAL A 14 -35.86 3.18 -23.28
N ALA A 15 -34.90 3.65 -24.08
CA ALA A 15 -33.64 2.95 -24.28
C ALA A 15 -32.76 3.13 -23.03
N CYS A 16 -32.60 2.07 -22.24
CA CYS A 16 -31.56 2.02 -21.22
C CYS A 16 -30.20 1.90 -21.92
N VAL A 17 -29.41 2.96 -21.88
CA VAL A 17 -27.97 2.88 -22.17
C VAL A 17 -27.33 2.10 -21.03
N ALA A 18 -26.86 0.88 -21.31
CA ALA A 18 -25.99 0.16 -20.39
C ALA A 18 -24.65 0.90 -20.33
N ILE A 19 -24.41 1.62 -19.25
CA ILE A 19 -23.07 2.10 -18.91
C ILE A 19 -22.28 0.84 -18.54
N GLY A 20 -21.31 0.46 -19.36
CA GLY A 20 -20.37 -0.60 -19.00
C GLY A 20 -19.66 -0.19 -17.71
N ALA A 21 -19.73 -1.03 -16.68
CA ALA A 21 -18.79 -0.94 -15.58
C ALA A 21 -17.41 -1.22 -16.18
N ALA A 22 -16.51 -0.25 -16.12
CA ALA A 22 -15.10 -0.53 -16.36
C ALA A 22 -14.70 -1.54 -15.28
N GLU A 23 -14.34 -2.76 -15.69
CA GLU A 23 -13.67 -3.69 -14.78
C GLU A 23 -12.28 -3.12 -14.56
N ALA A 24 -12.10 -2.40 -13.46
CA ALA A 24 -10.77 -2.06 -13.00
C ALA A 24 -10.04 -3.39 -12.81
N SER A 25 -8.97 -3.60 -13.57
CA SER A 25 -8.11 -4.77 -13.41
C SER A 25 -7.52 -4.73 -12.01
N GLU A 26 -8.00 -5.60 -11.12
CA GLU A 26 -7.49 -5.69 -9.75
C GLU A 26 -6.16 -6.44 -9.79
N TRP A 27 -5.05 -5.71 -9.74
CA TRP A 27 -3.72 -6.28 -9.64
C TRP A 27 -3.61 -7.15 -8.38
N GLN A 28 -3.37 -8.44 -8.56
CA GLN A 28 -3.15 -9.40 -7.47
C GLN A 28 -1.66 -9.57 -7.21
N VAL A 29 -1.27 -9.49 -5.94
CA VAL A 29 0.13 -9.72 -5.50
C VAL A 29 0.50 -11.19 -5.64
N VAL A 30 1.59 -11.46 -6.37
CA VAL A 30 2.25 -12.77 -6.44
C VAL A 30 3.21 -12.88 -5.27
N GLN A 31 2.74 -13.49 -4.17
CA GLN A 31 3.45 -13.51 -2.88
C GLN A 31 4.88 -14.06 -2.96
N ASP A 32 5.09 -15.18 -3.68
CA ASP A 32 6.38 -15.89 -3.72
C ASP A 32 7.54 -15.06 -4.33
N SER A 33 7.23 -14.05 -5.14
CA SER A 33 8.22 -13.15 -5.75
C SER A 33 8.10 -11.70 -5.28
N SER A 34 7.22 -11.44 -4.32
CA SER A 34 7.01 -10.13 -3.71
C SER A 34 7.65 -10.04 -2.33
N ALA A 35 7.96 -8.83 -1.87
CA ALA A 35 8.49 -8.59 -0.54
C ALA A 35 8.26 -7.15 -0.05
N VAL A 36 7.96 -7.02 1.24
CA VAL A 36 8.02 -5.75 1.98
C VAL A 36 9.13 -5.86 3.02
N ARG A 37 10.12 -4.97 2.94
CA ARG A 37 11.35 -5.00 3.75
C ARG A 37 11.53 -3.72 4.53
N PHE A 38 12.16 -3.85 5.70
CA PHE A 38 12.67 -2.72 6.47
C PHE A 38 14.16 -2.88 6.69
N ILE A 39 14.87 -1.75 6.72
CA ILE A 39 16.31 -1.68 6.92
C ILE A 39 16.57 -0.80 8.15
N GLY A 40 17.06 -1.41 9.21
CA GLY A 40 17.48 -0.69 10.42
C GLY A 40 18.98 -0.76 10.59
N VAL A 41 19.53 0.10 11.46
CA VAL A 41 20.94 0.09 11.84
C VAL A 41 21.03 -0.09 13.35
N GLN A 42 21.78 -1.11 13.77
CA GLN A 42 22.08 -1.38 15.18
C GLN A 42 23.60 -1.39 15.38
N GLU A 43 24.08 -0.58 16.33
CA GLU A 43 25.50 -0.41 16.64
C GLU A 43 26.35 -0.11 15.38
N GLY A 44 25.80 0.69 14.46
CA GLY A 44 26.43 1.05 13.18
C GLY A 44 26.41 -0.04 12.11
N SER A 45 25.81 -1.20 12.38
CA SER A 45 25.64 -2.29 11.40
C SER A 45 24.21 -2.34 10.88
N ALA A 46 24.07 -2.24 9.56
CA ALA A 46 22.76 -2.38 8.92
C ALA A 46 22.27 -3.83 8.98
N PHE A 47 20.99 -3.98 9.26
CA PHE A 47 20.27 -5.23 9.16
C PHE A 47 19.05 -5.08 8.25
N ARG A 48 18.57 -6.19 7.70
CA ARG A 48 17.33 -6.22 6.92
C ARG A 48 16.33 -7.12 7.62
N GLY A 49 15.11 -6.63 7.74
CA GLY A 49 13.95 -7.44 8.06
C GLY A 49 12.92 -7.41 6.94
N ARG A 50 11.95 -8.31 7.03
CA ARG A 50 10.84 -8.42 6.09
C ARG A 50 9.56 -8.80 6.83
N PHE A 51 8.42 -8.54 6.20
CA PHE A 51 7.13 -9.02 6.65
C PHE A 51 6.72 -10.21 5.78
N GLU A 52 6.47 -11.37 6.38
CA GLU A 52 6.01 -12.56 5.65
C GLU A 52 4.55 -12.44 5.19
N ASN A 53 3.74 -11.65 5.91
CA ASN A 53 2.32 -11.50 5.63
C ASN A 53 2.00 -10.05 5.27
N PHE A 54 1.72 -9.81 3.99
CA PHE A 54 1.33 -8.51 3.48
C PHE A 54 0.32 -8.60 2.34
N SER A 55 -0.38 -7.49 2.10
CA SER A 55 -1.31 -7.32 0.99
C SER A 55 -1.20 -5.92 0.43
N ALA A 56 -1.44 -5.78 -0.86
CA ALA A 56 -1.50 -4.48 -1.52
C ALA A 56 -2.74 -4.40 -2.41
N MET A 57 -3.28 -3.20 -2.54
CA MET A 57 -4.26 -2.82 -3.55
C MET A 57 -3.65 -1.68 -4.35
N ILE A 58 -3.46 -1.90 -5.65
CA ILE A 58 -2.85 -0.95 -6.56
C ILE A 58 -3.86 -0.70 -7.68
N ASP A 59 -4.47 0.47 -7.66
CA ASP A 59 -5.27 1.02 -8.76
C ASP A 59 -4.46 2.18 -9.33
N PHE A 60 -3.67 1.91 -10.36
CA PHE A 60 -2.72 2.89 -10.89
C PHE A 60 -2.58 2.77 -12.41
N ASP A 61 -2.74 3.91 -13.08
CA ASP A 61 -2.51 4.09 -14.51
C ASP A 61 -1.38 5.10 -14.70
N PRO A 62 -0.21 4.71 -15.23
CA PRO A 62 0.90 5.61 -15.52
C PRO A 62 0.54 6.78 -16.44
N GLU A 63 -0.47 6.65 -17.31
CA GLU A 63 -0.94 7.74 -18.19
C GLU A 63 -1.86 8.72 -17.45
N ASN A 64 -2.43 8.33 -16.31
CA ASN A 64 -3.27 9.16 -15.45
C ASN A 64 -2.94 8.95 -13.95
N PRO A 65 -1.72 9.31 -13.51
CA PRO A 65 -1.24 8.99 -12.16
C PRO A 65 -2.10 9.64 -11.07
N THR A 66 -2.71 10.79 -11.34
CA THR A 66 -3.52 11.53 -10.35
C THR A 66 -4.81 10.83 -9.93
N ALA A 67 -5.30 9.84 -10.70
CA ALA A 67 -6.42 9.00 -10.30
C ALA A 67 -5.99 7.80 -9.43
N GLY A 68 -4.68 7.61 -9.26
CA GLY A 68 -4.10 6.45 -8.63
C GLY A 68 -4.40 6.33 -7.13
N LYS A 69 -4.66 5.10 -6.69
CA LYS A 69 -4.81 4.71 -5.29
C LYS A 69 -3.92 3.51 -4.98
N ILE A 70 -3.06 3.68 -3.98
CA ILE A 70 -2.17 2.64 -3.48
C ILE A 70 -2.45 2.44 -2.01
N VAL A 71 -2.68 1.19 -1.62
CA VAL A 71 -2.86 0.79 -0.23
C VAL A 71 -1.96 -0.43 0.03
N GLY A 72 -1.18 -0.36 1.09
CA GLY A 72 -0.35 -1.48 1.56
C GLY A 72 -0.66 -1.80 3.01
N VAL A 73 -0.71 -3.09 3.36
CA VAL A 73 -0.89 -3.57 4.73
C VAL A 73 0.10 -4.68 5.00
N VAL A 74 0.76 -4.62 6.15
CA VAL A 74 1.60 -5.71 6.69
C VAL A 74 1.03 -6.18 8.01
N LYS A 75 1.11 -7.47 8.30
CA LYS A 75 0.84 -8.00 9.65
C LYS A 75 2.11 -7.89 10.48
N THR A 76 2.05 -7.17 11.58
CA THR A 76 3.22 -6.85 12.40
C THR A 76 3.87 -8.09 13.03
N GLU A 77 3.06 -9.09 13.40
CA GLU A 77 3.54 -10.39 13.90
C GLU A 77 4.41 -11.16 12.90
N SER A 78 4.34 -10.82 11.61
CA SER A 78 5.09 -11.49 10.54
C SER A 78 6.47 -10.87 10.28
N ALA A 79 6.87 -9.88 11.09
CA ALA A 79 8.18 -9.28 10.99
C ALA A 79 9.27 -10.29 11.39
N GLU A 80 10.22 -10.51 10.48
CA GLU A 80 11.41 -11.32 10.75
C GLU A 80 12.66 -10.68 10.17
N SER A 81 13.80 -10.95 10.80
CA SER A 81 15.09 -10.39 10.44
C SER A 81 16.22 -11.43 10.39
N GLY A 82 15.87 -12.69 10.63
CA GLY A 82 16.79 -13.82 10.67
C GLY A 82 17.61 -13.91 11.96
N ASP A 83 17.35 -13.05 12.94
CA ASP A 83 17.95 -13.08 14.28
C ASP A 83 16.86 -13.26 15.32
N ALA A 84 16.88 -14.40 16.02
CA ALA A 84 15.79 -14.79 16.91
C ALA A 84 15.60 -13.86 18.11
N GLU A 85 16.67 -13.21 18.60
CA GLU A 85 16.58 -12.28 19.72
C GLU A 85 15.93 -10.97 19.29
N ARG A 86 16.36 -10.42 18.15
CA ARG A 86 15.74 -9.23 17.57
C ARG A 86 14.30 -9.47 17.13
N ASP A 87 14.01 -10.63 16.55
CA ASP A 87 12.66 -11.00 16.14
C ASP A 87 11.72 -11.12 17.35
N ALA A 88 12.22 -11.63 18.49
CA ALA A 88 11.47 -11.61 19.75
C ALA A 88 11.24 -10.17 20.26
N THR A 89 12.28 -9.33 20.25
CA THR A 89 12.19 -7.92 20.67
C THR A 89 11.19 -7.12 19.83
N LEU A 90 11.13 -7.35 18.51
CA LEU A 90 10.17 -6.67 17.62
C LEU A 90 8.70 -6.90 18.03
N MET A 91 8.41 -7.99 18.75
CA MET A 91 7.05 -8.33 19.21
C MET A 91 6.70 -7.71 20.58
N GLU A 92 7.65 -7.08 21.26
CA GLU A 92 7.42 -6.50 22.58
C GLU A 92 6.53 -5.24 22.55
N GLU A 93 6.04 -4.84 23.73
CA GLU A 93 5.11 -3.72 23.92
C GLU A 93 5.67 -2.39 23.42
N ASP A 94 6.97 -2.16 23.62
CA ASP A 94 7.66 -0.94 23.16
C ASP A 94 7.93 -0.96 21.64
N TRP A 95 7.70 -2.08 20.95
CA TRP A 95 7.97 -2.25 19.51
C TRP A 95 6.67 -2.41 18.73
N PHE A 96 6.48 -3.48 17.97
CA PHE A 96 5.28 -3.61 17.15
C PHE A 96 4.04 -4.03 17.94
N ASN A 97 4.20 -4.71 19.08
CA ASN A 97 3.10 -5.10 19.96
C ASN A 97 1.89 -5.69 19.18
N PRO A 98 2.06 -6.80 18.45
CA PRO A 98 1.08 -7.29 17.48
C PRO A 98 -0.29 -7.63 18.09
N ASP A 99 -0.33 -8.01 19.37
CA ASP A 99 -1.57 -8.30 20.08
C ASP A 99 -2.50 -7.06 20.16
N ASN A 100 -1.93 -5.86 20.25
CA ASN A 100 -2.67 -4.59 20.30
C ASN A 100 -2.67 -3.85 18.95
N HIS A 101 -1.65 -4.07 18.13
CA HIS A 101 -1.42 -3.41 16.85
C HIS A 101 -1.11 -4.45 15.76
N PRO A 102 -2.09 -5.25 15.33
CA PRO A 102 -1.86 -6.41 14.47
C PRO A 102 -1.45 -6.06 13.03
N GLU A 103 -1.61 -4.80 12.62
CA GLU A 103 -1.27 -4.35 11.28
C GLU A 103 -0.72 -2.92 11.25
N SER A 104 0.18 -2.71 10.29
CA SER A 104 0.62 -1.38 9.85
C SER A 104 0.12 -1.16 8.43
N ARG A 105 -0.30 0.08 8.12
CA ARG A 105 -1.00 0.42 6.88
C ARG A 105 -0.46 1.69 6.26
N PHE A 106 -0.17 1.66 4.96
CA PHE A 106 0.01 2.84 4.13
C PHE A 106 -1.22 3.04 3.24
N GLU A 107 -1.65 4.29 3.09
CA GLU A 107 -2.72 4.67 2.18
C GLU A 107 -2.40 5.98 1.46
N SER A 108 -2.33 5.94 0.14
CA SER A 108 -2.08 7.13 -0.68
C SER A 108 -3.27 8.07 -0.66
N GLU A 109 -2.98 9.37 -0.64
CA GLU A 109 -3.93 10.47 -0.79
C GLU A 109 -3.80 11.13 -2.16
N ARG A 110 -2.57 11.13 -2.70
CA ARG A 110 -2.23 11.73 -3.99
C ARG A 110 -1.06 11.00 -4.62
N VAL A 111 -1.12 10.80 -5.93
CA VAL A 111 0.00 10.29 -6.71
C VAL A 111 0.34 11.30 -7.82
N GLU A 112 1.63 11.51 -8.06
CA GLU A 112 2.14 12.38 -9.11
C GLU A 112 3.32 11.76 -9.85
N GLN A 113 3.53 12.20 -11.08
CA GLN A 113 4.74 11.88 -11.85
C GLN A 113 5.83 12.89 -11.51
N MET A 114 7.06 12.39 -11.38
CA MET A 114 8.27 13.15 -11.09
C MET A 114 9.04 13.45 -12.37
N ASP A 115 9.92 14.47 -12.33
CA ASP A 115 10.70 14.91 -13.50
C ASP A 115 11.69 13.85 -14.02
N ASP A 116 12.08 12.90 -13.17
CA ASP A 116 13.01 11.81 -13.51
C ASP A 116 12.32 10.57 -14.10
N GLY A 117 10.98 10.61 -14.24
CA GLY A 117 10.18 9.51 -14.78
C GLY A 117 9.61 8.56 -13.73
N THR A 118 9.99 8.71 -12.45
CA THR A 118 9.39 7.98 -11.34
C THR A 118 8.06 8.59 -10.90
N PHE A 119 7.39 7.97 -9.93
CA PHE A 119 6.18 8.49 -9.32
C PHE A 119 6.36 8.72 -7.82
N ALA A 120 5.61 9.65 -7.26
CA ALA A 120 5.54 9.91 -5.83
C ALA A 120 4.10 9.72 -5.33
N ALA A 121 3.92 8.78 -4.41
CA ALA A 121 2.69 8.57 -3.67
C ALA A 121 2.79 9.25 -2.30
N HIS A 122 2.05 10.34 -2.13
CA HIS A 122 1.88 11.04 -0.85
C HIS A 122 0.74 10.38 -0.10
N GLY A 123 0.98 9.95 1.12
CA GLY A 123 -0.02 9.21 1.88
C GLY A 123 0.21 9.19 3.37
N GLN A 124 -0.71 8.54 4.08
CA GLN A 124 -0.62 8.33 5.51
C GLN A 124 -0.10 6.93 5.79
N LEU A 125 1.01 6.86 6.52
CA LEU A 125 1.52 5.62 7.10
C LEU A 125 1.06 5.54 8.55
N THR A 126 0.49 4.40 8.95
CA THR A 126 0.12 4.11 10.33
C THR A 126 0.91 2.91 10.83
N ILE A 127 1.64 3.11 11.92
CA ILE A 127 2.43 2.08 12.61
C ILE A 127 2.12 2.21 14.10
N VAL A 128 1.79 1.10 14.77
CA VAL A 128 1.45 1.06 16.21
C VAL A 128 0.36 2.10 16.58
N GLY A 129 -0.62 2.26 15.68
CA GLY A 129 -1.73 3.20 15.86
C GLY A 129 -1.39 4.69 15.72
N VAL A 130 -0.14 5.04 15.42
CA VAL A 130 0.30 6.42 15.15
C VAL A 130 0.37 6.63 13.64
N SER A 131 -0.27 7.69 13.14
CA SER A 131 -0.27 8.03 11.70
C SER A 131 0.64 9.23 11.42
N GLN A 132 1.52 9.11 10.43
CA GLN A 132 2.36 10.19 9.92
C GLN A 132 2.27 10.28 8.39
N PRO A 133 2.39 11.49 7.82
CA PRO A 133 2.51 11.65 6.37
C PRO A 133 3.87 11.14 5.90
N VAL A 134 3.87 10.35 4.83
CA VAL A 134 5.08 9.91 4.14
C VAL A 134 4.91 10.04 2.63
N THR A 135 6.03 10.22 1.93
CA THR A 135 6.07 10.18 0.48
C THR A 135 6.85 8.95 0.05
N MET A 136 6.18 8.04 -0.64
CA MET A 136 6.80 6.88 -1.26
C MET A 136 7.14 7.21 -2.71
N THR A 137 8.43 7.10 -3.06
CA THR A 137 8.87 7.12 -4.45
C THR A 137 8.77 5.70 -5.01
N PHE A 138 8.21 5.55 -6.20
CA PHE A 138 8.03 4.23 -6.81
C PHE A 138 8.10 4.25 -8.34
N GLU A 139 8.35 3.07 -8.89
CA GLU A 139 8.26 2.72 -10.31
C GLU A 139 7.16 1.66 -10.50
N PHE A 140 6.50 1.69 -11.66
CA PHE A 140 5.44 0.75 -12.01
C PHE A 140 5.57 0.34 -13.48
N GLU A 141 6.04 -0.88 -13.71
CA GLU A 141 6.29 -1.43 -15.05
C GLU A 141 5.20 -2.44 -15.39
N VAL A 142 4.52 -2.27 -16.52
CA VAL A 142 3.42 -3.16 -16.96
C VAL A 142 3.84 -3.93 -18.21
N GLU A 143 3.73 -5.25 -18.15
CA GLU A 143 3.96 -6.17 -19.27
C GLU A 143 2.73 -7.04 -19.48
N GLU A 144 1.91 -6.70 -20.49
CA GLU A 144 0.65 -7.38 -20.83
C GLU A 144 -0.29 -7.57 -19.63
N THR A 145 -0.23 -8.73 -18.96
CA THR A 145 -1.07 -9.12 -17.81
C THR A 145 -0.30 -9.18 -16.49
N THR A 146 0.97 -8.80 -16.49
CA THR A 146 1.84 -8.72 -15.31
C THR A 146 2.32 -7.31 -15.08
N ALA A 147 2.64 -6.98 -13.83
CA ALA A 147 3.29 -5.72 -13.51
C ALA A 147 4.31 -5.90 -12.39
N HIS A 148 5.32 -5.04 -12.38
CA HIS A 148 6.32 -4.95 -11.33
C HIS A 148 6.25 -3.57 -10.67
N PHE A 149 6.11 -3.55 -9.35
CA PHE A 149 6.10 -2.35 -8.52
C PHE A 149 7.34 -2.34 -7.63
N SER A 150 8.17 -1.31 -7.76
CA SER A 150 9.31 -1.07 -6.88
C SER A 150 9.13 0.27 -6.17
N GLY A 151 9.07 0.25 -4.84
CA GLY A 151 8.79 1.44 -4.03
C GLY A 151 9.72 1.56 -2.82
N SER A 152 9.99 2.79 -2.39
CA SER A 152 10.78 3.05 -1.20
C SER A 152 10.45 4.38 -0.52
N PHE A 153 10.73 4.43 0.78
CA PHE A 153 10.72 5.64 1.60
C PHE A 153 11.48 5.40 2.90
N ASP A 154 11.88 6.47 3.56
CA ASP A 154 12.50 6.43 4.88
C ASP A 154 11.53 6.99 5.94
N ILE A 155 11.62 6.46 7.15
CA ILE A 155 10.85 6.94 8.31
C ILE A 155 11.75 7.19 9.52
N LYS A 156 11.23 7.93 10.50
CA LYS A 156 11.78 8.00 11.86
C LYS A 156 10.95 7.13 12.79
N ARG A 157 11.48 6.00 13.26
CA ARG A 157 10.73 5.03 14.07
C ARG A 157 10.16 5.64 15.36
N LEU A 158 10.85 6.62 15.93
CA LEU A 158 10.42 7.30 17.15
C LEU A 158 9.22 8.22 16.94
N GLU A 159 8.97 8.71 15.72
CA GLU A 159 7.75 9.48 15.39
C GLU A 159 6.48 8.62 15.42
N PHE A 160 6.64 7.30 15.35
CA PHE A 160 5.59 6.30 15.49
C PHE A 160 5.55 5.66 16.89
N GLY A 161 6.48 6.02 17.77
CA GLY A 161 6.63 5.38 19.08
C GLY A 161 7.17 3.96 19.03
N VAL A 162 7.93 3.60 17.98
CA VAL A 162 8.47 2.24 17.82
C VAL A 162 9.90 2.15 18.35
N GLY A 163 10.05 1.32 19.38
CA GLY A 163 11.30 1.00 20.06
C GLY A 163 11.76 2.10 21.00
N TRP A 164 12.85 1.83 21.72
CA TRP A 164 13.38 2.75 22.72
C TRP A 164 14.09 3.96 22.10
N ASP A 165 14.08 5.10 22.79
CA ASP A 165 14.90 6.29 22.47
C ASP A 165 16.37 6.08 22.87
N ALA A 166 16.98 5.05 22.27
CA ALA A 166 18.38 4.67 22.40
C ALA A 166 19.08 4.82 21.04
N THR A 167 19.03 6.02 20.47
CA THR A 167 19.53 6.31 19.11
C THR A 167 21.04 6.15 18.93
N ASN A 168 21.78 6.05 20.04
CA ASN A 168 23.19 5.66 20.05
C ASN A 168 23.42 4.15 19.84
N TRP A 169 22.35 3.34 19.97
CA TRP A 169 22.37 1.88 19.82
C TRP A 169 21.57 1.43 18.60
N ILE A 170 20.39 2.01 18.38
CA ILE A 170 19.53 1.72 17.22
C ILE A 170 19.16 3.04 16.58
N ASP A 171 19.61 3.26 15.34
CA ASP A 171 19.31 4.49 14.61
C ASP A 171 17.79 4.73 14.55
N ASP A 172 17.41 6.01 14.51
CA ASP A 172 16.02 6.40 14.39
C ASP A 172 15.51 6.23 12.94
N GLU A 173 16.41 6.38 11.97
CA GLU A 173 16.09 6.20 10.56
C GLU A 173 15.90 4.73 10.20
N VAL A 174 14.78 4.42 9.57
CA VAL A 174 14.47 3.10 9.05
C VAL A 174 14.06 3.25 7.59
N GLY A 175 14.77 2.56 6.70
CA GLY A 175 14.40 2.48 5.30
C GLY A 175 13.35 1.41 5.06
N VAL A 176 12.39 1.69 4.18
CA VAL A 176 11.35 0.75 3.75
C VAL A 176 11.50 0.51 2.25
N GLN A 177 11.46 -0.75 1.84
CA GLN A 177 11.55 -1.18 0.45
C GLN A 177 10.42 -2.14 0.14
N ILE A 178 9.77 -1.92 -1.00
CA ILE A 178 8.61 -2.67 -1.47
C ILE A 178 8.93 -3.14 -2.87
N GLU A 179 8.85 -4.45 -3.09
CA GLU A 179 9.02 -5.10 -4.39
C GLU A 179 7.81 -6.00 -4.59
N LEU A 180 6.95 -5.72 -5.56
CA LEU A 180 5.75 -6.53 -5.81
C LEU A 180 5.71 -6.95 -7.27
N ASP A 181 5.56 -8.25 -7.48
CA ASP A 181 5.10 -8.77 -8.76
C ASP A 181 3.60 -8.95 -8.70
N LEU A 182 2.93 -8.50 -9.75
CA LEU A 182 1.48 -8.41 -9.83
C LEU A 182 0.97 -9.13 -11.08
N GLN A 183 -0.24 -9.67 -10.99
CA GLN A 183 -0.95 -10.29 -12.11
C GLN A 183 -2.42 -9.89 -12.11
N GLN A 184 -3.02 -9.78 -13.29
CA GLN A 184 -4.47 -9.56 -13.47
C GLN A 184 -5.25 -10.88 -13.49
#